data_AF-A0A1G8I2N2-F1
#
_entry.id   AF-A0A1G8I2N2-F1
#
_cell.length_a   1.000
_cell.length_b   1.000
_cell.length_c   1.000
_cell.angle_alpha   90.00
_cell.angle_beta   90.00
_cell.angle_gamma   90.00
#
_symmetry.space_group_name_H-M   'P 1'
#
loop_
_entity.id
_entity.type
_entity.pdbx_description
1 polymer ?
#
loop_
_entity_poly.entity_id
_entity_poly.type
_entity_poly.pdbx_seq_one_letter_code
_entity_poly.pdbx_strand_id
1 'polypeptide(L)'
;MDSELVLHPSRIYSLLGIYIQKSFFSNDKRGDEVFPLIDTYFIESFCTHHGITITDFTHFIQQKSIWNVRDSSLFMEILGFIGTQLYAASKMENSSGYTASNFRDRICSPDILNIDLNEWQQWAVSYQDKIWKKYYDWCSTNGFVIANKCTPIQGQRRDRYVQYPKVHSKLVLNREDLKKIATFFVEKKLYPNEDISEQDFWNIVGRYHFNSYYSNRSQRILEENRELANKQIYQYYLFWDGEYTDNFHTKKITKAKNQLYLLELANTWSIDIIENESGKLIKNIPFRSLKNKHEFREYYTYKRDNVILFKKSNDYDGYWEESRYIDNYEDEGIALFSSNSRNYIYYEKDVIKKTSGFVLVKISHSSTYYEEFYANERPYTLRGGLKVAQNTYLLGAPPLLEFKKTATFWIDDKEEVSYEGAVYSFDLNEGCHQIKIKGYKSINICITKVFPVIHMWGEHSKWRIAQGKSAFWTPQSTEGNVTGIDFSSYSLISNAPKEINPLTLWCRKELFAPIATYKERNITLKNTK
;
A
#
# COMPACT_ATOMS: atom_id res chain seq x y z
N MET A 1 -7.77 21.52 7.48
CA MET A 1 -8.82 21.94 8.45
C MET A 1 -10.03 22.27 7.62
N ASP A 2 -10.92 21.30 7.41
CA ASP A 2 -12.18 21.54 6.72
C ASP A 2 -13.18 22.07 7.74
N SER A 3 -13.98 23.07 7.35
CA SER A 3 -15.00 23.66 8.21
C SER A 3 -16.01 22.62 8.70
N GLU A 4 -16.39 22.70 9.97
CA GLU A 4 -17.42 21.85 10.57
C GLU A 4 -18.74 22.01 9.80
N LEU A 5 -19.03 21.03 8.94
CA LEU A 5 -20.30 20.92 8.25
C LEU A 5 -21.37 20.54 9.27
N VAL A 6 -22.02 21.55 9.86
CA VAL A 6 -23.17 21.39 10.78
C VAL A 6 -24.14 20.36 10.22
N LEU A 7 -24.39 19.29 11.00
CA LEU A 7 -25.31 18.24 10.59
C LEU A 7 -26.72 18.80 10.59
N HIS A 8 -27.29 18.86 9.39
CA HIS A 8 -28.68 19.18 9.17
C HIS A 8 -29.35 17.98 8.48
N PRO A 9 -30.58 17.58 8.88
CA PRO A 9 -31.27 16.40 8.33
C PRO A 9 -31.30 16.37 6.79
N SER A 10 -31.51 17.52 6.15
CA SER A 10 -31.52 17.63 4.67
C SER A 10 -30.23 17.17 3.99
N ARG A 11 -29.08 17.21 4.69
CA ARG A 11 -27.75 16.90 4.18
C ARG A 11 -27.25 15.50 4.56
N ILE A 12 -28.00 14.71 5.33
CA ILE A 12 -27.51 13.46 5.92
C ILE A 12 -26.96 12.47 4.88
N TYR A 13 -27.67 12.26 3.77
CA TYR A 13 -27.18 11.41 2.68
C TYR A 13 -25.95 12.01 1.98
N SER A 14 -25.85 13.32 1.80
CA SER A 14 -24.65 13.94 1.22
C SER A 14 -23.41 13.73 2.09
N LEU A 15 -23.55 13.90 3.41
CA LEU A 15 -22.46 13.71 4.37
C LEU A 15 -22.05 12.23 4.45
N LEU A 16 -23.01 11.31 4.53
CA LEU A 16 -22.73 9.87 4.47
C LEU A 16 -22.06 9.48 3.15
N GLY A 17 -22.50 10.03 2.02
CA GLY A 17 -21.88 9.81 0.71
C GLY A 17 -20.43 10.28 0.64
N ILE A 18 -20.12 11.47 1.16
CA ILE A 18 -18.74 11.97 1.27
C ILE A 18 -17.88 11.06 2.15
N TYR A 19 -18.43 10.59 3.29
CA TYR A 19 -17.72 9.69 4.20
C TYR A 19 -17.47 8.30 3.57
N ILE A 20 -18.44 7.75 2.85
CA ILE A 20 -18.30 6.53 2.04
C ILE A 20 -17.26 6.72 0.93
N GLN A 21 -17.28 7.86 0.22
CA GLN A 21 -16.28 8.17 -0.80
C GLN A 21 -14.87 8.17 -0.20
N LYS A 22 -14.65 8.95 0.88
CA LYS A 22 -13.35 9.01 1.58
C LYS A 22 -12.87 7.66 2.10
N SER A 23 -13.81 6.75 2.46
CA SER A 23 -13.48 5.45 3.05
C SER A 23 -13.22 4.33 2.03
N PHE A 24 -13.96 4.29 0.92
CA PHE A 24 -13.94 3.17 -0.04
C PHE A 24 -13.53 3.55 -1.46
N PHE A 25 -13.63 4.83 -1.82
CA PHE A 25 -13.36 5.36 -3.17
C PHE A 25 -12.27 6.43 -3.11
N SER A 26 -11.22 6.11 -2.35
CA SER A 26 -10.00 6.90 -2.21
C SER A 26 -9.00 6.59 -3.32
N ASN A 27 -8.04 7.48 -3.54
CA ASN A 27 -7.16 7.45 -4.71
C ASN A 27 -6.20 6.24 -4.74
N ASP A 28 -5.87 5.71 -3.56
CA ASP A 28 -5.10 4.48 -3.35
C ASP A 28 -5.84 3.20 -3.76
N LYS A 29 -7.15 3.29 -4.05
CA LYS A 29 -8.04 2.19 -4.46
C LYS A 29 -8.42 2.23 -5.95
N ARG A 30 -7.86 3.17 -6.72
CA ARG A 30 -8.11 3.24 -8.18
C ARG A 30 -7.53 2.03 -8.90
N GLY A 31 -8.28 1.51 -9.87
CA GLY A 31 -8.00 0.27 -10.61
C GLY A 31 -8.41 -1.01 -9.87
N ASP A 32 -8.61 -0.95 -8.55
CA ASP A 32 -8.89 -2.11 -7.72
C ASP A 32 -10.40 -2.44 -7.64
N GLU A 33 -10.70 -3.65 -7.16
CA GLU A 33 -12.07 -4.06 -6.84
C GLU A 33 -12.49 -3.51 -5.48
N VAL A 34 -13.55 -2.69 -5.45
CA VAL A 34 -14.04 -2.02 -4.25
C VAL A 34 -15.24 -2.77 -3.66
N PHE A 35 -15.15 -3.03 -2.35
CA PHE A 35 -16.19 -3.70 -1.56
C PHE A 35 -16.67 -2.78 -0.42
N PRO A 36 -17.71 -1.94 -0.62
CA PRO A 36 -18.20 -1.02 0.42
C PRO A 36 -18.85 -1.76 1.59
N LEU A 37 -18.12 -1.86 2.70
CA LEU A 37 -18.57 -2.51 3.94
C LEU A 37 -19.29 -1.53 4.85
N ILE A 38 -20.56 -1.27 4.54
CA ILE A 38 -21.42 -0.39 5.34
C ILE A 38 -22.14 -1.23 6.40
N ASP A 39 -21.51 -1.39 7.56
CA ASP A 39 -22.04 -2.11 8.72
C ASP A 39 -22.26 -1.18 9.93
N THR A 40 -22.68 -1.74 11.07
CA THR A 40 -22.94 -0.96 12.30
C THR A 40 -21.70 -0.19 12.76
N TYR A 41 -20.52 -0.81 12.77
CA TYR A 41 -19.27 -0.15 13.14
C TYR A 41 -18.93 1.01 12.19
N PHE A 42 -19.19 0.87 10.88
CA PHE A 42 -18.98 1.97 9.92
C PHE A 42 -19.92 3.15 10.19
N ILE A 43 -21.21 2.88 10.47
CA ILE A 43 -22.18 3.91 10.83
C ILE A 43 -21.85 4.53 12.20
N GLU A 44 -21.40 3.76 13.18
CA GLU A 44 -20.90 4.27 14.48
C GLU A 44 -19.69 5.19 14.31
N SER A 45 -18.76 4.82 13.42
CA SER A 45 -17.59 5.64 13.08
C SER A 45 -17.98 6.95 12.41
N PHE A 46 -18.93 6.91 11.46
CA PHE A 46 -19.55 8.11 10.87
C PHE A 46 -20.22 8.99 11.94
N CYS A 47 -21.02 8.39 12.82
CA CYS A 47 -21.73 9.10 13.88
C CYS A 47 -20.76 9.77 14.85
N THR A 48 -19.70 9.07 15.25
CA THR A 48 -18.64 9.57 16.13
C THR A 48 -17.85 10.72 15.48
N HIS A 49 -17.48 10.58 14.20
CA HIS A 49 -16.81 11.63 13.43
C HIS A 49 -17.64 12.94 13.34
N HIS A 50 -18.96 12.82 13.46
CA HIS A 50 -19.91 13.91 13.34
C HIS A 50 -20.60 14.31 14.66
N GLY A 51 -20.19 13.75 15.81
CA GLY A 51 -20.71 14.11 17.13
C GLY A 51 -22.18 13.74 17.37
N ILE A 52 -22.71 12.72 16.69
CA ILE A 52 -24.10 12.26 16.80
C ILE A 52 -24.18 10.78 17.26
N THR A 53 -25.37 10.31 17.63
CA THR A 53 -25.64 8.89 17.90
C THR A 53 -26.23 8.17 16.67
N ILE A 54 -26.27 6.83 16.70
CA ILE A 54 -27.01 6.04 15.70
C ILE A 54 -28.51 6.42 15.70
N THR A 55 -29.08 6.75 16.86
CA THR A 55 -30.47 7.18 17.00
C THR A 55 -30.71 8.49 16.24
N ASP A 56 -29.83 9.46 16.38
CA ASP A 56 -29.90 10.74 15.66
C ASP A 56 -29.73 10.53 14.15
N PHE A 57 -28.75 9.72 13.74
CA PHE A 57 -28.56 9.33 12.33
C PHE A 57 -29.84 8.71 11.74
N THR A 58 -30.45 7.78 12.48
CA THR A 58 -31.67 7.07 12.10
C THR A 58 -32.85 8.05 12.01
N HIS A 59 -32.97 8.98 12.96
CA HIS A 59 -33.98 10.04 12.91
C HIS A 59 -33.79 10.98 11.71
N PHE A 60 -32.54 11.37 11.39
CA PHE A 60 -32.24 12.27 10.27
C PHE A 60 -32.51 11.62 8.90
N ILE A 61 -32.22 10.33 8.70
CA ILE A 61 -32.59 9.63 7.45
C ILE A 61 -34.12 9.50 7.31
N GLN A 62 -34.85 9.29 8.41
CA GLN A 62 -36.31 9.17 8.44
C GLN A 62 -37.02 10.50 8.13
N GLN A 63 -36.47 11.64 8.56
CA GLN A 63 -37.00 12.96 8.20
C GLN A 63 -36.90 13.26 6.70
N LYS A 64 -36.04 12.57 5.94
CA LYS A 64 -35.83 12.81 4.50
C LYS A 64 -36.60 11.78 3.66
N SER A 65 -37.78 12.17 3.19
CA SER A 65 -38.61 11.36 2.27
C SER A 65 -37.79 10.77 1.12
N ILE A 66 -37.96 9.47 0.88
CA ILE A 66 -37.24 8.71 -0.17
C ILE A 66 -37.51 9.28 -1.57
N TRP A 67 -38.67 9.92 -1.78
CA TRP A 67 -39.05 10.58 -3.03
C TRP A 67 -38.18 11.80 -3.39
N ASN A 68 -37.34 12.27 -2.46
CA ASN A 68 -36.33 13.31 -2.71
C ASN A 68 -35.01 12.74 -3.25
N VAL A 69 -34.81 11.42 -3.20
CA VAL A 69 -33.64 10.74 -3.78
C VAL A 69 -34.03 10.15 -5.14
N ARG A 70 -33.52 10.74 -6.21
CA ARG A 70 -33.83 10.41 -7.61
C ARG A 70 -32.54 10.30 -8.43
N ASP A 71 -32.64 9.87 -9.68
CA ASP A 71 -31.54 9.86 -10.64
C ASP A 71 -30.96 11.27 -10.92
N SER A 72 -31.77 12.33 -10.74
CA SER A 72 -31.34 13.73 -10.82
C SER A 72 -30.60 14.25 -9.58
N SER A 73 -30.64 13.55 -8.44
CA SER A 73 -29.97 13.99 -7.19
C SER A 73 -28.45 14.03 -7.33
N LEU A 74 -27.78 14.80 -6.46
CA LEU A 74 -26.32 14.88 -6.44
C LEU A 74 -25.71 13.49 -6.18
N PHE A 75 -24.55 13.21 -6.77
CA PHE A 75 -23.93 11.89 -6.64
C PHE A 75 -23.70 11.48 -5.18
N MET A 76 -23.29 12.41 -4.31
CA MET A 76 -23.09 12.12 -2.88
C MET A 76 -24.39 11.77 -2.16
N GLU A 77 -25.54 12.34 -2.55
CA GLU A 77 -26.83 11.92 -1.98
C GLU A 77 -27.22 10.51 -2.41
N ILE A 78 -26.96 10.17 -3.67
CA ILE A 78 -27.15 8.83 -4.24
C ILE A 78 -26.26 7.81 -3.53
N LEU A 79 -24.97 8.13 -3.34
CA LEU A 79 -24.01 7.27 -2.66
C LEU A 79 -24.37 7.08 -1.18
N GLY A 80 -24.80 8.13 -0.49
CA GLY A 80 -25.31 8.02 0.88
C GLY A 80 -26.55 7.14 0.99
N PHE A 81 -27.51 7.29 0.07
CA PHE A 81 -28.73 6.46 0.07
C PHE A 81 -28.44 4.98 -0.25
N ILE A 82 -27.51 4.72 -1.19
CA ILE A 82 -26.97 3.37 -1.43
C ILE A 82 -26.28 2.84 -0.16
N GLY A 83 -25.54 3.69 0.55
CA GLY A 83 -24.97 3.36 1.86
C GLY A 83 -26.02 2.89 2.87
N THR A 84 -27.14 3.62 3.00
CA THR A 84 -28.26 3.22 3.86
C THR A 84 -28.88 1.88 3.42
N GLN A 85 -28.97 1.61 2.11
CA GLN A 85 -29.42 0.30 1.61
C GLN A 85 -28.44 -0.83 1.99
N LEU A 86 -27.13 -0.60 1.87
CA LEU A 86 -26.11 -1.58 2.25
C LEU A 86 -26.07 -1.80 3.79
N TYR A 87 -26.32 -0.77 4.58
CA TYR A 87 -26.48 -0.88 6.04
C TYR A 87 -27.70 -1.72 6.45
N ALA A 88 -28.83 -1.55 5.76
CA ALA A 88 -29.98 -2.43 5.94
C ALA A 88 -29.64 -3.89 5.56
N ALA A 89 -28.81 -4.10 4.53
CA ALA A 89 -28.35 -5.42 4.11
C ALA A 89 -27.45 -6.09 5.14
N SER A 90 -26.53 -5.35 5.77
CA SER A 90 -25.58 -5.90 6.75
C SER A 90 -26.32 -6.44 7.99
N LYS A 91 -27.37 -5.75 8.44
CA LYS A 91 -28.20 -6.17 9.59
C LYS A 91 -28.97 -7.49 9.37
N MET A 92 -29.07 -8.01 8.13
CA MET A 92 -29.76 -9.27 7.86
C MET A 92 -29.03 -10.52 8.38
N GLU A 93 -27.75 -10.41 8.71
CA GLU A 93 -26.95 -11.50 9.25
C GLU A 93 -27.55 -12.10 10.52
N ASN A 94 -28.17 -11.25 11.35
CA ASN A 94 -28.81 -11.64 12.61
C ASN A 94 -30.23 -12.23 12.41
N SER A 95 -30.71 -12.38 11.18
CA SER A 95 -32.10 -12.80 10.90
C SER A 95 -32.21 -13.74 9.70
N SER A 96 -32.30 -15.04 9.95
CA SER A 96 -32.80 -16.09 9.03
C SER A 96 -32.25 -16.10 7.58
N GLY A 97 -31.08 -15.50 7.32
CA GLY A 97 -30.42 -15.46 6.01
C GLY A 97 -30.80 -14.29 5.09
N TYR A 98 -30.17 -14.27 3.91
CA TYR A 98 -30.24 -13.17 2.93
C TYR A 98 -31.43 -13.34 1.95
N THR A 99 -32.66 -13.39 2.46
CA THR A 99 -33.87 -13.45 1.62
C THR A 99 -34.32 -12.04 1.19
N ALA A 100 -35.04 -11.94 0.07
CA ALA A 100 -35.63 -10.66 -0.34
C ALA A 100 -36.75 -10.17 0.59
N SER A 101 -37.41 -11.05 1.35
CA SER A 101 -38.33 -10.61 2.40
C SER A 101 -37.54 -9.94 3.52
N ASN A 102 -36.50 -10.62 4.03
CA ASN A 102 -35.72 -10.14 5.16
C ASN A 102 -35.10 -8.76 4.88
N PHE A 103 -34.61 -8.52 3.66
CA PHE A 103 -34.11 -7.19 3.28
C PHE A 103 -35.21 -6.14 3.28
N ARG A 104 -36.30 -6.43 2.56
CA ARG A 104 -37.44 -5.54 2.34
C ARG A 104 -38.07 -5.13 3.67
N ASP A 105 -38.25 -6.09 4.56
CA ASP A 105 -38.85 -5.91 5.87
C ASP A 105 -37.87 -5.17 6.82
N ARG A 106 -36.55 -5.32 6.61
CA ARG A 106 -35.52 -4.57 7.35
C ARG A 106 -35.36 -3.12 6.90
N ILE A 107 -35.34 -2.84 5.60
CA ILE A 107 -35.14 -1.46 5.11
C ILE A 107 -36.34 -0.56 5.42
N CYS A 108 -37.54 -1.13 5.42
CA CYS A 108 -38.76 -0.42 5.82
C CYS A 108 -38.90 -0.27 7.35
N SER A 109 -38.07 -0.95 8.16
CA SER A 109 -38.25 -0.98 9.62
C SER A 109 -38.00 0.39 10.29
N PRO A 110 -38.54 0.60 11.50
CA PRO A 110 -38.24 1.78 12.31
C PRO A 110 -36.75 1.96 12.67
N ASP A 111 -35.93 0.91 12.49
CA ASP A 111 -34.48 0.95 12.74
C ASP A 111 -33.67 1.45 11.53
N ILE A 112 -34.33 1.74 10.40
CA ILE A 112 -33.75 2.26 9.15
C ILE A 112 -34.65 3.39 8.61
N LEU A 113 -35.51 3.15 7.60
CA LEU A 113 -36.24 4.23 6.91
C LEU A 113 -37.61 4.56 7.50
N ASN A 114 -38.22 3.67 8.29
CA ASN A 114 -39.57 3.85 8.86
C ASN A 114 -40.64 4.26 7.81
N ILE A 115 -40.75 3.47 6.74
CA ILE A 115 -41.65 3.72 5.59
C ILE A 115 -42.59 2.54 5.36
N ASP A 116 -43.72 2.78 4.71
CA ASP A 116 -44.58 1.69 4.27
C ASP A 116 -43.96 0.90 3.12
N LEU A 117 -44.30 -0.39 3.06
CA LEU A 117 -43.80 -1.29 2.04
C LEU A 117 -44.25 -0.91 0.62
N ASN A 118 -45.47 -0.41 0.45
CA ASN A 118 -45.97 0.04 -0.85
C ASN A 118 -45.15 1.25 -1.34
N GLU A 119 -44.81 2.16 -0.43
CA GLU A 119 -43.98 3.34 -0.74
C GLU A 119 -42.58 2.92 -1.22
N TRP A 120 -41.92 1.99 -0.51
CA TRP A 120 -40.63 1.43 -0.95
C TRP A 120 -40.71 0.79 -2.34
N GLN A 121 -41.76 0.00 -2.61
CA GLN A 121 -41.92 -0.68 -3.91
C GLN A 121 -42.13 0.31 -5.05
N GLN A 122 -42.96 1.34 -4.86
CA GLN A 122 -43.20 2.37 -5.88
C GLN A 122 -41.95 3.22 -6.15
N TRP A 123 -41.19 3.57 -5.11
CA TRP A 123 -39.89 4.23 -5.26
C TRP A 123 -38.91 3.33 -6.04
N ALA A 124 -38.83 2.05 -5.70
CA ALA A 124 -37.92 1.11 -6.32
C ALA A 124 -38.22 0.87 -7.81
N VAL A 125 -39.51 0.82 -8.19
CA VAL A 125 -39.92 0.77 -9.61
C VAL A 125 -39.49 2.04 -10.37
N SER A 126 -39.56 3.20 -9.71
CA SER A 126 -39.35 4.50 -10.36
C SER A 126 -37.87 4.90 -10.52
N TYR A 127 -37.03 4.58 -9.53
CA TYR A 127 -35.68 5.17 -9.42
C TYR A 127 -34.53 4.19 -9.18
N GLN A 128 -34.76 3.01 -8.57
CA GLN A 128 -33.69 2.11 -8.12
C GLN A 128 -32.69 1.79 -9.24
N ASP A 129 -33.18 1.33 -10.40
CA ASP A 129 -32.33 0.85 -11.49
C ASP A 129 -31.46 1.99 -12.07
N LYS A 130 -31.99 3.21 -12.11
CA LYS A 130 -31.27 4.40 -12.60
C LYS A 130 -30.23 4.89 -11.59
N ILE A 131 -30.56 4.86 -10.30
CA ILE A 131 -29.69 5.26 -9.18
C ILE A 131 -28.48 4.33 -9.09
N TRP A 132 -28.70 3.02 -9.15
CA TRP A 132 -27.63 2.03 -9.13
C TRP A 132 -26.81 2.03 -10.43
N LYS A 133 -27.43 2.29 -11.58
CA LYS A 133 -26.68 2.56 -12.82
C LYS A 133 -25.76 3.78 -12.67
N LYS A 134 -26.26 4.92 -12.19
CA LYS A 134 -25.46 6.15 -11.98
C LYS A 134 -24.29 5.92 -11.01
N TYR A 135 -24.45 5.03 -10.03
CA TYR A 135 -23.35 4.56 -9.18
C TYR A 135 -22.31 3.72 -9.95
N TYR A 136 -22.73 2.70 -10.71
CA TYR A 136 -21.79 1.91 -11.51
C TYR A 136 -21.06 2.71 -12.59
N ASP A 137 -21.76 3.66 -13.22
CA ASP A 137 -21.20 4.56 -14.23
C ASP A 137 -20.16 5.50 -13.56
N TRP A 138 -20.49 6.11 -12.41
CA TRP A 138 -19.55 6.94 -11.66
C TRP A 138 -18.30 6.16 -11.20
N CYS A 139 -18.47 4.94 -10.66
CA CYS A 139 -17.33 4.09 -10.29
C CYS A 139 -16.43 3.85 -11.51
N SER A 140 -17.01 3.48 -12.65
CA SER A 140 -16.27 3.24 -13.89
C SER A 140 -15.54 4.47 -14.40
N THR A 141 -16.15 5.66 -14.32
CA THR A 141 -15.52 6.93 -14.74
C THR A 141 -14.38 7.38 -13.83
N ASN A 142 -14.39 6.97 -12.55
CA ASN A 142 -13.35 7.33 -11.58
C ASN A 142 -12.34 6.18 -11.33
N GLY A 143 -12.31 5.18 -12.21
CA GLY A 143 -11.35 4.07 -12.18
C GLY A 143 -11.62 2.98 -11.14
N PHE A 144 -12.79 2.93 -10.50
CA PHE A 144 -13.12 1.92 -9.47
C PHE A 144 -13.85 0.72 -10.07
N VAL A 145 -13.37 -0.50 -9.77
CA VAL A 145 -14.00 -1.73 -10.26
C VAL A 145 -15.04 -2.23 -9.25
N ILE A 146 -16.27 -2.41 -9.71
CA ILE A 146 -17.34 -3.08 -8.96
C ILE A 146 -17.49 -4.49 -9.52
N ALA A 147 -17.10 -5.49 -8.74
CA ALA A 147 -17.00 -6.88 -9.20
C ALA A 147 -18.38 -7.58 -9.32
N ASN A 148 -19.32 -7.29 -8.40
CA ASN A 148 -20.65 -7.89 -8.33
C ASN A 148 -21.76 -6.96 -8.83
N LYS A 149 -21.62 -6.42 -10.05
CA LYS A 149 -22.69 -5.60 -10.68
C LYS A 149 -23.98 -6.42 -10.81
N CYS A 150 -25.08 -5.87 -10.32
CA CYS A 150 -26.40 -6.49 -10.42
C CYS A 150 -27.05 -6.21 -11.78
N THR A 151 -27.55 -7.25 -12.44
CA THR A 151 -28.35 -7.13 -13.66
C THR A 151 -29.82 -6.86 -13.29
N PRO A 152 -30.49 -5.84 -13.88
CA PRO A 152 -31.88 -5.50 -13.52
C PRO A 152 -32.87 -6.63 -13.86
N ILE A 153 -33.66 -7.05 -12.87
CA ILE A 153 -34.76 -8.01 -13.03
C ILE A 153 -36.04 -7.29 -13.47
N GLN A 154 -36.61 -7.72 -14.59
CA GLN A 154 -37.89 -7.22 -15.10
C GLN A 154 -39.11 -7.91 -14.46
N GLY A 155 -40.28 -7.27 -14.53
CA GLY A 155 -41.55 -7.77 -13.99
C GLY A 155 -41.76 -7.54 -12.48
N GLN A 156 -42.79 -8.17 -11.89
CA GLN A 156 -43.19 -8.03 -10.48
C GLN A 156 -42.63 -9.17 -9.59
N ARG A 157 -41.33 -9.47 -9.68
CA ARG A 157 -40.70 -10.48 -8.79
C ARG A 157 -40.34 -9.85 -7.44
N ARG A 158 -40.56 -10.57 -6.33
CA ARG A 158 -40.26 -10.08 -4.96
C ARG A 158 -38.81 -9.59 -4.80
N ASP A 159 -37.85 -10.21 -5.47
CA ASP A 159 -36.44 -9.80 -5.45
C ASP A 159 -36.16 -8.44 -6.11
N ARG A 160 -36.99 -7.99 -7.07
CA ARG A 160 -36.74 -6.77 -7.87
C ARG A 160 -36.53 -5.54 -7.00
N TYR A 161 -37.36 -5.36 -5.98
CA TYR A 161 -37.39 -4.15 -5.15
C TYR A 161 -36.19 -4.03 -4.20
N VAL A 162 -35.31 -5.03 -4.19
CA VAL A 162 -34.17 -5.16 -3.26
C VAL A 162 -32.93 -5.74 -3.94
N GLN A 163 -32.94 -5.85 -5.27
CA GLN A 163 -32.02 -6.72 -6.03
C GLN A 163 -30.56 -6.30 -5.87
N TYR A 164 -30.27 -5.00 -5.97
CA TYR A 164 -28.92 -4.47 -5.90
C TYR A 164 -28.28 -4.65 -4.51
N PRO A 165 -28.83 -4.13 -3.39
CA PRO A 165 -28.21 -4.32 -2.09
C PRO A 165 -28.14 -5.81 -1.70
N LYS A 166 -29.12 -6.64 -2.10
CA LYS A 166 -29.07 -8.09 -1.91
C LYS A 166 -27.88 -8.72 -2.63
N VAL A 167 -27.66 -8.43 -3.92
CA VAL A 167 -26.50 -8.93 -4.69
C VAL A 167 -25.19 -8.41 -4.11
N HIS A 168 -25.16 -7.12 -3.73
CA HIS A 168 -23.97 -6.48 -3.20
C HIS A 168 -23.52 -7.07 -1.85
N SER A 169 -24.44 -7.46 -0.98
CA SER A 169 -24.11 -7.94 0.36
C SER A 169 -24.13 -9.47 0.54
N LYS A 170 -24.71 -10.25 -0.40
CA LYS A 170 -24.80 -11.72 -0.27
C LYS A 170 -23.43 -12.42 -0.22
N LEU A 171 -22.50 -11.99 -1.07
CA LEU A 171 -21.20 -12.65 -1.28
C LEU A 171 -20.03 -11.88 -0.66
N VAL A 172 -20.32 -10.96 0.26
CA VAL A 172 -19.34 -10.06 0.85
C VAL A 172 -19.08 -10.46 2.29
N LEU A 173 -17.83 -10.80 2.60
CA LEU A 173 -17.32 -11.03 3.94
C LEU A 173 -17.48 -9.72 4.73
N ASN A 174 -18.05 -9.79 5.93
CA ASN A 174 -18.21 -8.59 6.78
C ASN A 174 -16.87 -8.27 7.49
N ARG A 175 -16.83 -7.19 8.29
CA ARG A 175 -15.61 -6.82 9.03
C ARG A 175 -15.16 -7.92 10.01
N GLU A 176 -16.07 -8.60 10.69
CA GLU A 176 -15.74 -9.65 11.67
C GLU A 176 -15.19 -10.93 11.03
N ASP A 177 -15.73 -11.34 9.88
CA ASP A 177 -15.21 -12.42 9.06
C ASP A 177 -13.80 -12.09 8.56
N LEU A 178 -13.57 -10.85 8.09
CA LEU A 178 -12.25 -10.39 7.65
C LEU A 178 -11.24 -10.30 8.81
N LYS A 179 -11.66 -9.86 10.01
CA LYS A 179 -10.81 -9.86 11.22
C LYS A 179 -10.43 -11.28 11.67
N LYS A 180 -11.32 -12.27 11.52
CA LYS A 180 -11.02 -13.69 11.77
C LYS A 180 -10.13 -14.32 10.69
N ILE A 181 -10.26 -13.85 9.45
CA ILE A 181 -9.35 -14.24 8.35
C ILE A 181 -7.96 -13.62 8.56
N ALA A 182 -7.88 -12.39 9.08
CA ALA A 182 -6.62 -11.70 9.38
C ALA A 182 -5.74 -12.46 10.39
N THR A 183 -6.33 -13.26 11.26
CA THR A 183 -5.60 -14.17 12.17
C THR A 183 -4.65 -15.09 11.39
N PHE A 184 -5.08 -15.56 10.21
CA PHE A 184 -4.26 -16.37 9.33
C PHE A 184 -3.13 -15.57 8.66
N PHE A 185 -3.30 -14.25 8.45
CA PHE A 185 -2.19 -13.38 8.02
C PHE A 185 -1.09 -13.36 9.10
N VAL A 186 -1.48 -13.27 10.37
CA VAL A 186 -0.56 -13.29 11.52
C VAL A 186 0.14 -14.65 11.65
N GLU A 187 -0.59 -15.76 11.53
CA GLU A 187 -0.05 -17.13 11.51
C GLU A 187 0.98 -17.32 10.39
N LYS A 188 0.72 -16.73 9.22
CA LYS A 188 1.64 -16.69 8.06
C LYS A 188 2.68 -15.58 8.11
N LYS A 189 2.77 -14.85 9.23
CA LYS A 189 3.75 -13.79 9.50
C LYS A 189 3.74 -12.65 8.48
N LEU A 190 2.58 -12.35 7.91
CA LEU A 190 2.36 -11.14 7.12
C LEU A 190 2.18 -9.94 8.05
N TYR A 191 2.81 -8.82 7.71
CA TYR A 191 2.67 -7.56 8.43
C TYR A 191 1.84 -6.54 7.63
N PRO A 192 1.15 -5.63 8.33
CA PRO A 192 0.57 -4.44 7.73
C PRO A 192 1.61 -3.65 6.94
N ASN A 193 1.22 -3.17 5.76
CA ASN A 193 2.05 -2.37 4.86
C ASN A 193 3.25 -3.05 4.21
N GLU A 194 3.37 -4.38 4.26
CA GLU A 194 4.19 -5.06 3.27
C GLU A 194 3.58 -4.91 1.87
N ASP A 195 4.45 -4.75 0.87
CA ASP A 195 4.06 -4.54 -0.52
C ASP A 195 4.28 -5.84 -1.31
N ILE A 196 3.24 -6.66 -1.34
CA ILE A 196 3.23 -8.04 -1.83
C ILE A 196 2.20 -8.15 -2.95
N SER A 197 2.54 -8.79 -4.07
CA SER A 197 1.61 -9.01 -5.18
C SER A 197 0.49 -9.98 -4.79
N GLU A 198 -0.65 -9.96 -5.49
CA GLU A 198 -1.75 -10.90 -5.24
C GLU A 198 -1.28 -12.36 -5.32
N GLN A 199 -0.43 -12.69 -6.29
CA GLN A 199 0.06 -14.05 -6.47
C GLN A 199 1.03 -14.46 -5.34
N ASP A 200 1.93 -13.57 -4.92
CA ASP A 200 2.83 -13.85 -3.79
C ASP A 200 2.05 -14.00 -2.47
N PHE A 201 1.04 -13.15 -2.25
CA PHE A 201 0.12 -13.25 -1.12
C PHE A 201 -0.58 -14.63 -1.11
N TRP A 202 -1.08 -15.09 -2.26
CA TRP A 202 -1.68 -16.42 -2.36
C TRP A 202 -0.69 -17.58 -2.29
N ASN A 203 0.58 -17.38 -2.63
CA ASN A 203 1.63 -18.38 -2.41
C ASN A 203 1.92 -18.55 -0.90
N ILE A 204 1.82 -17.48 -0.10
CA ILE A 204 2.00 -17.49 1.36
C ILE A 204 0.77 -18.05 2.09
N VAL A 205 -0.41 -17.53 1.74
CA VAL A 205 -1.69 -17.80 2.41
C VAL A 205 -2.34 -19.09 1.90
N GLY A 206 -2.22 -19.38 0.60
CA GLY A 206 -2.88 -20.50 -0.07
C GLY A 206 -4.32 -20.18 -0.46
N ARG A 207 -4.66 -20.25 -1.76
CA ARG A 207 -5.99 -19.89 -2.29
C ARG A 207 -7.19 -20.65 -1.71
N TYR A 208 -6.94 -21.80 -1.07
CA TYR A 208 -7.95 -22.70 -0.50
C TYR A 208 -7.81 -22.86 1.02
N HIS A 209 -7.38 -21.80 1.72
CA HIS A 209 -7.32 -21.79 3.18
C HIS A 209 -8.71 -22.04 3.81
N PHE A 210 -8.78 -22.92 4.80
CA PHE A 210 -9.93 -23.10 5.69
C PHE A 210 -9.40 -23.23 7.11
N ASN A 211 -10.00 -22.51 8.05
CA ASN A 211 -9.59 -22.53 9.46
C ASN A 211 -10.84 -22.63 10.36
N SER A 212 -10.70 -23.26 11.52
CA SER A 212 -11.78 -23.51 12.48
C SER A 212 -12.39 -22.23 13.06
N TYR A 213 -11.66 -21.11 13.00
CA TYR A 213 -12.12 -19.79 13.44
C TYR A 213 -13.08 -19.10 12.45
N TYR A 214 -13.32 -19.67 11.27
CA TYR A 214 -14.23 -19.09 10.27
C TYR A 214 -15.68 -19.27 10.70
N SER A 215 -16.51 -18.27 10.45
CA SER A 215 -17.94 -18.38 10.69
C SER A 215 -18.56 -19.31 9.63
N ASN A 216 -19.66 -19.99 9.97
CA ASN A 216 -20.43 -20.76 8.98
C ASN A 216 -20.88 -19.87 7.80
N ARG A 217 -21.02 -18.55 8.03
CA ARG A 217 -21.30 -17.54 7.00
C ARG A 217 -20.11 -17.37 6.05
N SER A 218 -18.90 -17.14 6.56
CA SER A 218 -17.73 -16.95 5.70
C SER A 218 -17.34 -18.22 4.97
N GLN A 219 -17.46 -19.39 5.61
CA GLN A 219 -17.31 -20.70 4.94
C GLN A 219 -18.25 -20.82 3.73
N ARG A 220 -19.57 -20.60 3.93
CA ARG A 220 -20.54 -20.64 2.82
C ARG A 220 -20.24 -19.61 1.73
N ILE A 221 -19.78 -18.40 2.06
CA ILE A 221 -19.41 -17.39 1.05
C ILE A 221 -18.18 -17.85 0.24
N LEU A 222 -17.18 -18.45 0.90
CA LEU A 222 -15.99 -19.02 0.26
C LEU A 222 -16.33 -20.23 -0.63
N GLU A 223 -17.38 -20.99 -0.30
CA GLU A 223 -17.92 -22.09 -1.11
C GLU A 223 -18.77 -21.57 -2.29
N GLU A 224 -19.64 -20.57 -2.07
CA GLU A 224 -20.52 -20.01 -3.10
C GLU A 224 -19.77 -19.21 -4.17
N ASN A 225 -18.71 -18.46 -3.80
CA ASN A 225 -17.90 -17.70 -4.76
C ASN A 225 -16.48 -17.45 -4.23
N ARG A 226 -15.61 -18.47 -4.37
CA ARG A 226 -14.23 -18.43 -3.88
C ARG A 226 -13.38 -17.32 -4.51
N GLU A 227 -13.55 -17.04 -5.80
CA GLU A 227 -12.76 -16.01 -6.49
C GLU A 227 -13.07 -14.61 -5.95
N LEU A 228 -14.34 -14.24 -5.86
CA LEU A 228 -14.76 -12.94 -5.34
C LEU A 228 -14.35 -12.76 -3.88
N ALA A 229 -14.53 -13.79 -3.05
CA ALA A 229 -14.13 -13.78 -1.65
C ALA A 229 -12.60 -13.65 -1.49
N ASN A 230 -11.81 -14.37 -2.31
CA ASN A 230 -10.35 -14.23 -2.33
C ASN A 230 -9.95 -12.80 -2.71
N LYS A 231 -10.49 -12.23 -3.79
CA LYS A 231 -10.19 -10.83 -4.16
C LYS A 231 -10.52 -9.85 -3.03
N GLN A 232 -11.65 -10.03 -2.35
CA GLN A 232 -11.99 -9.22 -1.18
C GLN A 232 -10.97 -9.38 -0.03
N ILE A 233 -10.48 -10.60 0.24
CA ILE A 233 -9.47 -10.88 1.26
C ILE A 233 -8.14 -10.20 0.94
N TYR A 234 -7.68 -10.25 -0.31
CA TYR A 234 -6.45 -9.56 -0.74
C TYR A 234 -6.62 -8.03 -0.70
N GLN A 235 -7.76 -7.51 -1.15
CA GLN A 235 -8.07 -6.08 -1.03
C GLN A 235 -8.11 -5.62 0.44
N TYR A 236 -8.70 -6.43 1.33
CA TYR A 236 -8.64 -6.15 2.77
C TYR A 236 -7.20 -6.14 3.29
N TYR A 237 -6.35 -7.08 2.86
CA TYR A 237 -4.93 -7.12 3.24
C TYR A 237 -4.14 -5.87 2.82
N LEU A 238 -4.36 -5.33 1.61
CA LEU A 238 -3.65 -4.12 1.13
C LEU A 238 -3.85 -2.89 2.05
N PHE A 239 -5.03 -2.77 2.66
CA PHE A 239 -5.43 -1.70 3.58
C PHE A 239 -5.49 -2.14 5.05
N TRP A 240 -5.04 -3.35 5.37
CA TRP A 240 -5.08 -3.90 6.72
C TRP A 240 -4.07 -3.18 7.63
N ASP A 241 -4.55 -2.78 8.80
CA ASP A 241 -3.81 -1.97 9.77
C ASP A 241 -3.21 -2.81 10.92
N GLY A 242 -3.41 -4.12 10.89
CA GLY A 242 -2.94 -5.07 11.90
C GLY A 242 -4.02 -5.59 12.86
N GLU A 243 -5.28 -5.16 12.76
CA GLU A 243 -6.36 -5.71 13.60
C GLU A 243 -6.78 -7.13 13.19
N TYR A 244 -6.86 -8.05 14.16
CA TYR A 244 -7.26 -9.45 13.94
C TYR A 244 -7.96 -10.03 15.18
N THR A 245 -8.63 -11.19 15.03
CA THR A 245 -9.33 -11.86 16.13
C THR A 245 -8.52 -13.04 16.67
N ASP A 246 -8.07 -12.96 17.92
CA ASP A 246 -7.34 -14.03 18.61
C ASP A 246 -8.14 -14.49 19.82
N ASN A 247 -8.50 -15.78 19.86
CA ASN A 247 -9.30 -16.38 20.94
C ASN A 247 -10.53 -15.52 21.31
N PHE A 248 -11.33 -15.14 20.30
CA PHE A 248 -12.52 -14.27 20.39
C PHE A 248 -12.28 -12.81 20.79
N HIS A 249 -11.03 -12.36 20.97
CA HIS A 249 -10.70 -10.98 21.30
C HIS A 249 -10.07 -10.26 20.12
N THR A 250 -10.43 -8.99 19.87
CA THR A 250 -9.71 -8.16 18.90
C THR A 250 -8.33 -7.81 19.46
N LYS A 251 -7.29 -8.10 18.67
CA LYS A 251 -5.90 -7.69 18.92
C LYS A 251 -5.38 -6.89 17.74
N LYS A 252 -4.28 -6.17 17.94
CA LYS A 252 -3.59 -5.42 16.90
C LYS A 252 -2.11 -5.76 16.90
N ILE A 253 -1.53 -6.01 15.73
CA ILE A 253 -0.09 -6.27 15.60
C ILE A 253 0.70 -5.02 15.99
N THR A 254 1.70 -5.19 16.85
CA THR A 254 2.70 -4.16 17.13
C THR A 254 3.56 -3.94 15.88
N LYS A 255 3.52 -2.74 15.31
CA LYS A 255 4.36 -2.34 14.17
C LYS A 255 5.84 -2.56 14.52
N ALA A 256 6.62 -3.11 13.58
CA ALA A 256 8.06 -3.26 13.75
C ALA A 256 8.71 -1.88 13.94
N LYS A 257 9.42 -1.70 15.05
CA LYS A 257 10.11 -0.44 15.38
C LYS A 257 11.43 -0.28 14.64
N ASN A 258 12.05 -1.39 14.23
CA ASN A 258 13.38 -1.41 13.66
C ASN A 258 13.41 -2.26 12.39
N GLN A 259 14.39 -1.98 11.54
CA GLN A 259 14.72 -2.74 10.34
C GLN A 259 16.11 -3.35 10.48
N LEU A 260 16.32 -4.51 9.86
CA LEU A 260 17.63 -5.14 9.78
C LEU A 260 18.31 -4.81 8.45
N TYR A 261 19.61 -4.52 8.54
CA TYR A 261 20.50 -4.39 7.41
C TYR A 261 21.69 -5.31 7.59
N LEU A 262 22.16 -5.92 6.51
CA LEU A 262 23.40 -6.69 6.49
C LEU A 262 24.48 -5.82 5.81
N LEU A 263 25.54 -5.51 6.55
CA LEU A 263 26.68 -4.73 6.09
C LEU A 263 27.85 -5.64 5.72
N GLU A 264 28.33 -5.50 4.49
CA GLU A 264 29.61 -6.01 4.00
C GLU A 264 30.64 -4.88 3.98
N LEU A 265 31.72 -5.01 4.75
CA LEU A 265 32.81 -4.05 4.77
C LEU A 265 34.16 -4.76 4.83
N ALA A 266 35.00 -4.60 3.80
CA ALA A 266 36.33 -5.21 3.71
C ALA A 266 36.36 -6.72 4.03
N ASN A 267 35.44 -7.49 3.41
CA ASN A 267 35.21 -8.92 3.65
C ASN A 267 34.79 -9.30 5.09
N THR A 268 34.44 -8.32 5.93
CA THR A 268 33.76 -8.51 7.21
C THR A 268 32.26 -8.32 7.04
N TRP A 269 31.48 -8.99 7.88
CA TRP A 269 30.03 -9.00 7.81
C TRP A 269 29.45 -8.71 9.18
N SER A 270 28.44 -7.85 9.24
CA SER A 270 27.71 -7.50 10.47
C SER A 270 26.26 -7.16 10.16
N ILE A 271 25.38 -7.28 11.16
CA ILE A 271 23.97 -6.89 11.04
C ILE A 271 23.76 -5.62 11.83
N ASP A 272 23.28 -4.59 11.16
CA ASP A 272 22.86 -3.33 11.76
C ASP A 272 21.36 -3.36 12.03
N ILE A 273 21.01 -2.96 13.24
CA ILE A 273 19.62 -2.79 13.70
C ILE A 273 19.37 -1.28 13.71
N ILE A 274 18.51 -0.82 12.82
CA ILE A 274 18.23 0.61 12.62
C ILE A 274 16.79 0.92 13.02
N GLU A 275 16.58 1.98 13.80
CA GLU A 275 15.24 2.44 14.18
C GLU A 275 14.50 3.05 12.98
N ASN A 276 13.27 2.62 12.74
CA ASN A 276 12.50 3.00 11.55
C ASN A 276 12.07 4.47 11.52
N GLU A 277 11.91 5.11 12.68
CA GLU A 277 11.43 6.50 12.77
C GLU A 277 12.56 7.52 12.70
N SER A 278 13.72 7.23 13.30
CA SER A 278 14.86 8.16 13.38
C SER A 278 15.99 7.84 12.40
N GLY A 279 16.01 6.66 11.78
CA GLY A 279 17.13 6.17 10.99
C GLY A 279 18.39 5.88 11.83
N LYS A 280 18.29 5.90 13.17
CA LYS A 280 19.44 5.73 14.06
C LYS A 280 19.85 4.26 14.18
N LEU A 281 21.15 4.01 14.07
CA LEU A 281 21.75 2.72 14.45
C LEU A 281 21.56 2.47 15.96
N ILE A 282 20.76 1.46 16.30
CA ILE A 282 20.56 1.00 17.67
C ILE A 282 21.72 0.08 18.08
N LYS A 283 22.13 -0.83 17.18
CA LYS A 283 23.08 -1.91 17.50
C LYS A 283 23.70 -2.49 16.23
N ASN A 284 25.02 -2.58 16.19
CA ASN A 284 25.76 -3.42 15.24
C ASN A 284 26.06 -4.77 15.90
N ILE A 285 25.84 -5.87 15.17
CA ILE A 285 26.16 -7.23 15.60
C ILE A 285 27.10 -7.88 14.57
N PRO A 286 28.40 -8.05 14.88
CA PRO A 286 29.33 -8.76 14.01
C PRO A 286 28.86 -10.20 13.75
N PHE A 287 28.89 -10.66 12.49
CA PHE A 287 28.38 -11.98 12.10
C PHE A 287 28.99 -13.12 12.94
N ARG A 288 30.30 -13.03 13.23
CA ARG A 288 31.04 -13.98 14.09
C ARG A 288 30.48 -14.13 15.51
N SER A 289 29.71 -13.16 15.99
CA SER A 289 29.11 -13.15 17.33
C SER A 289 27.74 -13.82 17.38
N LEU A 290 27.11 -14.07 16.21
CA LEU A 290 25.76 -14.63 16.10
C LEU A 290 25.73 -16.11 16.50
N LYS A 291 24.96 -16.43 17.54
CA LYS A 291 24.81 -17.78 18.11
C LYS A 291 23.40 -18.35 17.96
N ASN A 292 22.34 -17.54 18.01
CA ASN A 292 20.97 -18.04 17.85
C ASN A 292 19.93 -16.96 17.48
N LYS A 293 18.75 -17.40 17.02
CA LYS A 293 17.64 -16.54 16.58
C LYS A 293 16.96 -15.68 17.67
N HIS A 294 17.34 -15.82 18.94
CA HIS A 294 16.77 -15.00 20.00
C HIS A 294 17.42 -13.61 20.07
N GLU A 295 18.64 -13.44 19.54
CA GLU A 295 19.40 -12.18 19.53
C GLU A 295 18.66 -11.04 18.81
N PHE A 296 17.75 -11.37 17.89
CA PHE A 296 16.96 -10.40 17.13
C PHE A 296 15.54 -10.17 17.71
N ARG A 297 15.05 -10.99 18.66
CA ARG A 297 13.64 -11.00 19.08
C ARG A 297 13.15 -9.68 19.68
N GLU A 298 14.02 -8.94 20.34
CA GLU A 298 13.69 -7.63 20.94
C GLU A 298 13.56 -6.53 19.87
N TYR A 299 14.16 -6.74 18.69
CA TYR A 299 14.36 -5.70 17.69
C TYR A 299 13.59 -5.93 16.38
N TYR A 300 13.41 -7.20 16.00
CA TYR A 300 12.93 -7.58 14.68
C TYR A 300 11.91 -8.71 14.76
N THR A 301 10.84 -8.58 13.98
CA THR A 301 9.80 -9.59 13.85
C THR A 301 9.97 -10.35 12.54
N TYR A 302 10.21 -11.65 12.65
CA TYR A 302 10.56 -12.51 11.52
C TYR A 302 9.46 -12.61 10.46
N LYS A 303 9.78 -12.22 9.22
CA LYS A 303 8.89 -12.42 8.05
C LYS A 303 8.81 -13.88 7.56
N ARG A 304 9.89 -14.66 7.71
CA ARG A 304 9.95 -16.12 7.41
C ARG A 304 10.35 -16.92 8.66
N ASP A 305 10.09 -18.22 8.67
CA ASP A 305 10.66 -19.12 9.68
C ASP A 305 12.15 -19.35 9.44
N ASN A 306 12.97 -19.23 10.47
CA ASN A 306 14.38 -19.65 10.50
C ASN A 306 15.33 -19.07 9.40
N VAL A 307 14.86 -18.13 8.57
CA VAL A 307 15.65 -17.40 7.58
C VAL A 307 15.34 -15.91 7.63
N ILE A 308 16.36 -15.08 7.42
CA ILE A 308 16.23 -13.64 7.11
C ILE A 308 16.85 -13.45 5.72
N LEU A 309 16.10 -12.84 4.81
CA LEU A 309 16.55 -12.60 3.43
C LEU A 309 16.90 -11.11 3.29
N PHE A 310 17.99 -10.83 2.59
CA PHE A 310 18.47 -9.49 2.30
C PHE A 310 18.62 -9.33 0.79
N LYS A 311 18.12 -8.21 0.25
CA LYS A 311 18.39 -7.77 -1.13
C LYS A 311 19.44 -6.67 -1.12
N LYS A 312 20.19 -6.48 -2.20
CA LYS A 312 21.20 -5.42 -2.25
C LYS A 312 20.52 -4.04 -2.14
N SER A 313 21.08 -3.13 -1.34
CA SER A 313 20.57 -1.76 -1.29
C SER A 313 20.90 -1.03 -2.59
N ASN A 314 19.93 -0.28 -3.11
CA ASN A 314 20.14 0.64 -4.23
C ASN A 314 20.68 2.01 -3.75
N ASP A 315 20.52 2.33 -2.46
CA ASP A 315 20.85 3.63 -1.89
C ASP A 315 22.25 3.65 -1.24
N TYR A 316 22.71 2.52 -0.69
CA TYR A 316 23.92 2.45 0.14
C TYR A 316 24.85 1.30 -0.27
N ASP A 317 26.08 1.61 -0.68
CA ASP A 317 27.07 0.59 -1.04
C ASP A 317 27.52 -0.24 0.18
N GLY A 318 27.83 -1.52 -0.05
CA GLY A 318 28.10 -2.51 1.01
C GLY A 318 26.88 -2.93 1.85
N TYR A 319 25.75 -2.25 1.75
CA TYR A 319 24.54 -2.58 2.52
C TYR A 319 23.55 -3.45 1.74
N TRP A 320 22.90 -4.35 2.48
CA TRP A 320 21.81 -5.19 2.01
C TRP A 320 20.61 -5.02 2.94
N GLU A 321 19.45 -4.71 2.37
CA GLU A 321 18.19 -4.44 3.06
C GLU A 321 17.43 -5.73 3.33
N GLU A 322 16.96 -5.95 4.58
CA GLU A 322 16.07 -7.08 4.85
C GLU A 322 14.75 -6.95 4.04
N SER A 323 14.36 -8.03 3.37
CA SER A 323 13.17 -8.09 2.53
C SER A 323 12.49 -9.45 2.63
N ARG A 324 11.18 -9.50 2.37
CA ARG A 324 10.49 -10.77 2.14
C ARG A 324 10.89 -11.40 0.81
N TYR A 325 11.23 -10.62 -0.21
CA TYR A 325 11.60 -11.17 -1.51
C TYR A 325 12.71 -10.36 -2.17
N ILE A 326 13.47 -11.00 -3.07
CA ILE A 326 14.29 -10.31 -4.06
C ILE A 326 13.34 -9.89 -5.20
N ASP A 327 13.32 -8.60 -5.53
CA ASP A 327 12.25 -8.00 -6.36
C ASP A 327 12.30 -8.43 -7.85
N ASN A 328 13.46 -8.88 -8.31
CA ASN A 328 13.73 -9.24 -9.70
C ASN A 328 14.52 -10.56 -9.75
N TYR A 329 14.14 -11.47 -10.65
CA TYR A 329 14.72 -12.82 -10.71
C TYR A 329 16.23 -12.83 -10.98
N GLU A 330 16.69 -11.92 -11.84
CA GLU A 330 18.11 -11.79 -12.18
C GLU A 330 18.98 -11.25 -11.04
N ASP A 331 18.39 -10.63 -10.01
CA ASP A 331 19.13 -9.98 -8.94
C ASP A 331 19.71 -10.99 -7.94
N GLU A 332 20.83 -10.61 -7.32
CA GLU A 332 21.44 -11.37 -6.24
C GLU A 332 20.87 -10.95 -4.88
N GLY A 333 20.73 -11.91 -3.96
CA GLY A 333 20.39 -11.68 -2.56
C GLY A 333 21.31 -12.44 -1.63
N ILE A 334 21.10 -12.26 -0.32
CA ILE A 334 21.80 -13.01 0.72
C ILE A 334 20.78 -13.51 1.74
N ALA A 335 20.83 -14.80 2.07
CA ALA A 335 20.02 -15.41 3.11
C ALA A 335 20.87 -15.73 4.35
N LEU A 336 20.36 -15.33 5.51
CA LEU A 336 20.85 -15.74 6.81
C LEU A 336 19.98 -16.88 7.34
N PHE A 337 20.42 -18.11 7.14
CA PHE A 337 19.75 -19.30 7.67
C PHE A 337 20.20 -19.60 9.10
N SER A 338 19.26 -19.96 9.96
CA SER A 338 19.56 -20.59 11.26
C SER A 338 20.13 -21.99 11.02
N SER A 339 21.33 -22.30 11.53
CA SER A 339 22.05 -23.57 11.28
C SER A 339 21.27 -24.83 11.67
N ASN A 340 20.32 -24.71 12.61
CA ASN A 340 19.44 -25.81 13.03
C ASN A 340 18.15 -25.95 12.19
N SER A 341 18.00 -25.21 11.09
CA SER A 341 16.81 -25.29 10.23
C SER A 341 16.90 -26.51 9.30
N ARG A 342 15.98 -27.47 9.44
CA ARG A 342 15.83 -28.59 8.51
C ARG A 342 15.03 -28.24 7.25
N ASN A 343 14.45 -27.05 7.19
CA ASN A 343 13.45 -26.68 6.18
C ASN A 343 14.03 -26.03 4.93
N TYR A 344 15.30 -25.61 4.95
CA TYR A 344 15.95 -24.95 3.82
C TYR A 344 17.19 -25.71 3.39
N ILE A 345 17.27 -25.98 2.10
CA ILE A 345 18.42 -26.59 1.43
C ILE A 345 19.20 -25.46 0.77
N TYR A 346 20.52 -25.44 0.96
CA TYR A 346 21.44 -24.53 0.29
C TYR A 346 22.64 -25.33 -0.21
N TYR A 347 23.27 -24.87 -1.29
CA TYR A 347 24.52 -25.48 -1.74
C TYR A 347 25.72 -24.93 -0.97
N GLU A 348 26.66 -25.80 -0.62
CA GLU A 348 27.91 -25.41 0.04
C GLU A 348 28.75 -24.41 -0.78
N LYS A 349 28.68 -24.47 -2.12
CA LYS A 349 29.36 -23.51 -3.01
C LYS A 349 28.85 -22.07 -2.86
N ASP A 350 27.63 -21.88 -2.37
CA ASP A 350 26.99 -20.57 -2.24
C ASP A 350 27.14 -19.99 -0.82
N VAL A 351 27.77 -20.73 0.10
CA VAL A 351 28.02 -20.31 1.48
C VAL A 351 29.09 -19.22 1.51
N ILE A 352 28.72 -18.04 2.03
CA ILE A 352 29.62 -16.90 2.24
C ILE A 352 30.38 -17.07 3.57
N LYS A 353 29.64 -17.32 4.68
CA LYS A 353 30.20 -17.54 6.02
C LYS A 353 29.31 -18.45 6.88
N LYS A 354 29.91 -19.08 7.89
CA LYS A 354 29.23 -19.94 8.89
C LYS A 354 29.63 -19.57 10.32
N THR A 355 28.67 -19.69 11.24
CA THR A 355 28.88 -19.83 12.69
C THR A 355 28.17 -21.08 13.19
N SER A 356 28.29 -21.41 14.47
CA SER A 356 27.50 -22.46 15.10
C SER A 356 25.99 -22.17 15.10
N GLY A 357 25.60 -20.89 15.02
CA GLY A 357 24.20 -20.47 15.04
C GLY A 357 23.58 -20.23 13.66
N PHE A 358 24.38 -19.74 12.70
CA PHE A 358 23.87 -19.28 11.41
C PHE A 358 24.79 -19.60 10.22
N VAL A 359 24.19 -19.63 9.04
CA VAL A 359 24.85 -19.74 7.74
C VAL A 359 24.42 -18.55 6.88
N LEU A 360 25.40 -17.83 6.34
CA LEU A 360 25.19 -16.76 5.37
C LEU A 360 25.40 -17.35 3.97
N VAL A 361 24.38 -17.30 3.13
CA VAL A 361 24.34 -17.94 1.81
C VAL A 361 24.00 -16.90 0.75
N LYS A 362 24.74 -16.91 -0.36
CA LYS A 362 24.43 -16.11 -1.54
C LYS A 362 23.25 -16.74 -2.29
N ILE A 363 22.24 -15.93 -2.56
CA ILE A 363 21.05 -16.31 -3.31
C ILE A 363 21.19 -15.78 -4.74
N SER A 364 21.03 -16.66 -5.72
CA SER A 364 21.01 -16.33 -7.15
C SER A 364 20.05 -17.25 -7.91
N HIS A 365 19.50 -16.79 -9.02
CA HIS A 365 18.63 -17.56 -9.93
C HIS A 365 19.28 -18.82 -10.53
N SER A 366 20.60 -18.98 -10.40
CA SER A 366 21.34 -20.15 -10.93
C SER A 366 21.01 -21.48 -10.22
N SER A 367 20.10 -21.46 -9.23
CA SER A 367 19.71 -22.59 -8.39
C SER A 367 18.21 -22.60 -8.16
N THR A 368 17.54 -23.70 -8.55
CA THR A 368 16.10 -23.90 -8.35
C THR A 368 15.70 -23.98 -6.88
N TYR A 369 16.63 -24.31 -5.96
CA TYR A 369 16.39 -24.27 -4.51
C TYR A 369 16.07 -22.87 -3.97
N TYR A 370 16.31 -21.81 -4.75
CA TYR A 370 16.16 -20.43 -4.30
C TYR A 370 14.96 -19.70 -4.92
N GLU A 371 14.18 -20.36 -5.78
CA GLU A 371 13.00 -19.77 -6.44
C GLU A 371 12.01 -19.15 -5.43
N GLU A 372 11.82 -19.75 -4.25
CA GLU A 372 10.93 -19.23 -3.19
C GLU A 372 11.37 -17.91 -2.53
N PHE A 373 12.59 -17.45 -2.80
CA PHE A 373 13.13 -16.17 -2.32
C PHE A 373 12.87 -15.01 -3.29
N TYR A 374 12.45 -15.28 -4.51
CA TYR A 374 12.15 -14.27 -5.52
C TYR A 374 10.66 -13.89 -5.51
N ALA A 375 10.38 -12.61 -5.73
CA ALA A 375 9.01 -12.13 -5.93
C ALA A 375 8.50 -12.50 -7.32
N ASN A 376 7.18 -12.53 -7.51
CA ASN A 376 6.64 -12.45 -8.86
C ASN A 376 7.03 -11.11 -9.50
N GLU A 377 7.46 -11.16 -10.76
CA GLU A 377 7.96 -9.98 -11.47
C GLU A 377 6.89 -8.90 -11.60
N ARG A 378 7.17 -7.75 -10.97
CA ARG A 378 6.32 -6.56 -11.03
C ARG A 378 6.30 -5.96 -12.45
N PRO A 379 5.17 -5.40 -12.91
CA PRO A 379 5.08 -4.73 -14.19
C PRO A 379 5.79 -3.37 -14.21
N TYR A 380 6.30 -2.88 -13.07
CA TYR A 380 6.97 -1.58 -12.94
C TYR A 380 8.17 -1.62 -11.99
N THR A 381 9.08 -0.65 -12.13
CA THR A 381 10.16 -0.34 -11.18
C THR A 381 10.34 1.18 -11.07
N LEU A 382 10.81 1.66 -9.91
CA LEU A 382 11.29 3.05 -9.74
C LEU A 382 12.82 3.07 -9.85
N ARG A 383 13.38 3.99 -10.64
CA ARG A 383 14.83 4.08 -10.90
C ARG A 383 15.34 5.52 -10.81
N GLY A 384 16.52 5.70 -10.21
CA GLY A 384 17.19 7.00 -10.12
C GLY A 384 16.47 8.02 -9.23
N GLY A 385 16.59 9.30 -9.59
CA GLY A 385 16.21 10.44 -8.74
C GLY A 385 17.28 10.78 -7.69
N LEU A 386 17.21 11.99 -7.12
CA LEU A 386 18.08 12.42 -6.03
C LEU A 386 17.33 12.30 -4.71
N LYS A 387 17.48 11.13 -4.07
CA LYS A 387 16.84 10.79 -2.80
C LYS A 387 17.53 11.53 -1.63
N VAL A 388 16.74 12.16 -0.77
CA VAL A 388 17.22 12.92 0.41
C VAL A 388 16.71 12.36 1.74
N ALA A 389 15.66 11.54 1.71
CA ALA A 389 15.22 10.70 2.83
C ALA A 389 14.41 9.49 2.28
N GLN A 390 13.90 8.63 3.16
CA GLN A 390 13.06 7.49 2.74
C GLN A 390 11.84 8.00 1.95
N ASN A 391 11.72 7.56 0.69
CA ASN A 391 10.72 7.99 -0.30
C ASN A 391 10.65 9.52 -0.57
N THR A 392 11.66 10.28 -0.16
CA THR A 392 11.73 11.74 -0.35
C THR A 392 12.84 12.10 -1.31
N TYR A 393 12.53 12.90 -2.33
CA TYR A 393 13.40 13.27 -3.43
C TYR A 393 13.52 14.78 -3.58
N LEU A 394 14.61 15.24 -4.19
CA LEU A 394 14.83 16.65 -4.49
C LEU A 394 13.91 17.14 -5.61
N LEU A 395 13.37 18.35 -5.46
CA LEU A 395 12.63 19.07 -6.49
C LEU A 395 13.44 19.15 -7.80
N GLY A 396 12.84 18.75 -8.92
CA GLY A 396 13.50 18.65 -10.22
C GLY A 396 14.35 17.39 -10.44
N ALA A 397 14.45 16.49 -9.45
CA ALA A 397 15.08 15.18 -9.58
C ALA A 397 14.29 14.04 -8.89
N PRO A 398 12.98 13.86 -9.20
CA PRO A 398 12.22 12.68 -8.80
C PRO A 398 12.76 11.39 -9.47
N PRO A 399 12.36 10.20 -9.00
CA PRO A 399 12.70 8.95 -9.68
C PRO A 399 11.97 8.85 -11.04
N LEU A 400 12.44 7.96 -11.90
CA LEU A 400 11.74 7.55 -13.11
C LEU A 400 10.89 6.30 -12.80
N LEU A 401 9.70 6.20 -13.42
CA LEU A 401 8.85 5.02 -13.36
C LEU A 401 8.96 4.24 -14.68
N GLU A 402 9.63 3.10 -14.64
CA GLU A 402 9.83 2.21 -15.79
C GLU A 402 8.83 1.05 -15.73
N PHE A 403 8.17 0.75 -16.85
CA PHE A 403 7.24 -0.36 -16.98
C PHE A 403 7.85 -1.51 -17.77
N LYS A 404 7.95 -2.67 -17.11
CA LYS A 404 8.31 -3.95 -17.73
C LYS A 404 7.16 -4.57 -18.52
N LYS A 405 5.89 -4.21 -18.21
CA LYS A 405 4.68 -4.73 -18.85
C LYS A 405 3.61 -3.63 -18.89
N THR A 406 2.77 -3.64 -19.93
CA THR A 406 1.62 -2.73 -20.08
C THR A 406 0.75 -2.70 -18.82
N ALA A 407 0.50 -1.52 -18.25
CA ALA A 407 -0.31 -1.37 -17.04
C ALA A 407 -1.10 -0.04 -17.01
N THR A 408 -2.23 -0.02 -16.30
CA THR A 408 -2.94 1.21 -15.95
C THR A 408 -2.43 1.73 -14.61
N PHE A 409 -2.14 3.03 -14.55
CA PHE A 409 -1.67 3.68 -13.33
C PHE A 409 -2.26 5.09 -13.20
N TRP A 410 -2.16 5.65 -11.99
CA TRP A 410 -2.58 7.01 -11.67
C TRP A 410 -1.46 7.74 -10.93
N ILE A 411 -1.27 9.02 -11.25
CA ILE A 411 -0.46 9.97 -10.47
C ILE A 411 -1.39 11.10 -10.04
N ASP A 412 -1.56 11.30 -8.73
CA ASP A 412 -2.41 12.36 -8.16
C ASP A 412 -3.74 12.55 -8.91
N ASP A 413 -4.44 11.44 -9.16
CA ASP A 413 -5.74 11.32 -9.85
C ASP A 413 -5.77 11.33 -11.36
N LYS A 414 -4.66 11.63 -12.04
CA LYS A 414 -4.57 11.53 -13.50
C LYS A 414 -4.31 10.08 -13.92
N GLU A 415 -5.26 9.48 -14.65
CA GLU A 415 -5.10 8.15 -15.25
C GLU A 415 -4.17 8.19 -16.45
N GLU A 416 -3.26 7.23 -16.52
CA GLU A 416 -2.33 7.00 -17.62
C GLU A 416 -2.25 5.50 -17.92
N VAL A 417 -1.95 5.17 -19.18
CA VAL A 417 -1.71 3.79 -19.62
C VAL A 417 -0.26 3.68 -20.08
N SER A 418 0.50 2.80 -19.44
CA SER A 418 1.86 2.47 -19.83
C SER A 418 1.90 1.33 -20.82
N TYR A 419 2.96 1.33 -21.64
CA TYR A 419 3.32 0.24 -22.53
C TYR A 419 4.58 -0.45 -22.00
N GLU A 420 4.81 -1.69 -22.42
CA GLU A 420 6.05 -2.41 -22.14
C GLU A 420 7.29 -1.63 -22.63
N GLY A 421 8.29 -1.49 -21.76
CA GLY A 421 9.50 -0.71 -21.99
C GLY A 421 9.34 0.81 -21.80
N ALA A 422 8.15 1.31 -21.46
CA ALA A 422 7.94 2.75 -21.28
C ALA A 422 8.59 3.28 -19.98
N VAL A 423 9.26 4.43 -20.08
CA VAL A 423 9.88 5.13 -18.95
C VAL A 423 9.22 6.50 -18.79
N TYR A 424 8.64 6.75 -17.62
CA TYR A 424 7.96 8.01 -17.30
C TYR A 424 8.83 8.86 -16.37
N SER A 425 9.09 10.09 -16.81
CA SER A 425 9.61 11.15 -15.96
C SER A 425 8.47 11.86 -15.23
N PHE A 426 8.63 12.05 -13.93
CA PHE A 426 7.70 12.80 -13.12
C PHE A 426 7.97 14.31 -13.21
N ASP A 427 6.94 15.10 -13.56
CA ASP A 427 6.94 16.56 -13.40
C ASP A 427 6.10 16.90 -12.15
N LEU A 428 6.76 16.88 -10.99
CA LEU A 428 6.11 17.00 -9.69
C LEU A 428 6.64 18.23 -8.95
N ASN A 429 5.70 19.01 -8.42
CA ASN A 429 5.96 20.18 -7.58
C ASN A 429 6.43 19.75 -6.18
N GLU A 430 6.71 20.71 -5.32
CA GLU A 430 6.96 20.44 -3.89
C GLU A 430 5.68 19.93 -3.20
N GLY A 431 5.76 18.82 -2.48
CA GLY A 431 4.60 18.14 -1.91
C GLY A 431 4.78 16.63 -1.76
N CYS A 432 3.74 15.91 -1.34
CA CYS A 432 3.72 14.45 -1.37
C CYS A 432 2.68 13.97 -2.39
N HIS A 433 3.11 13.05 -3.24
CA HIS A 433 2.42 12.62 -4.45
C HIS A 433 2.18 11.10 -4.38
N GLN A 434 1.04 10.67 -4.88
CA GLN A 434 0.62 9.28 -4.87
C GLN A 434 0.64 8.68 -6.28
N ILE A 435 1.42 7.61 -6.42
CA ILE A 435 1.46 6.76 -7.61
C ILE A 435 0.70 5.48 -7.28
N LYS A 436 -0.39 5.21 -8.00
CA LYS A 436 -1.19 3.99 -7.84
C LYS A 436 -1.08 3.16 -9.11
N ILE A 437 -0.63 1.91 -9.01
CA ILE A 437 -0.68 0.93 -10.10
C ILE A 437 -1.81 -0.06 -9.80
N LYS A 438 -2.63 -0.37 -10.81
CA LYS A 438 -3.76 -1.30 -10.68
C LYS A 438 -3.33 -2.65 -10.09
N GLY A 439 -3.97 -3.09 -9.00
CA GLY A 439 -3.68 -4.38 -8.34
C GLY A 439 -2.47 -4.40 -7.39
N TYR A 440 -1.72 -3.29 -7.27
CA TYR A 440 -0.56 -3.15 -6.37
C TYR A 440 -0.79 -2.06 -5.33
N LYS A 441 -0.06 -2.08 -4.22
CA LYS A 441 -0.17 -1.01 -3.22
C LYS A 441 0.25 0.35 -3.80
N SER A 442 -0.40 1.43 -3.35
CA SER A 442 -0.01 2.79 -3.74
C SER A 442 1.36 3.15 -3.16
N ILE A 443 2.19 3.80 -3.98
CA ILE A 443 3.50 4.33 -3.61
C ILE A 443 3.32 5.83 -3.35
N ASN A 444 3.73 6.29 -2.18
CA ASN A 444 3.78 7.71 -1.88
C ASN A 444 5.24 8.17 -1.98
N ILE A 445 5.50 9.20 -2.79
CA ILE A 445 6.80 9.88 -2.89
C ILE A 445 6.63 11.34 -2.49
N CYS A 446 7.59 11.90 -1.75
CA CYS A 446 7.58 13.31 -1.39
C CYS A 446 8.70 14.06 -2.12
N ILE A 447 8.40 15.23 -2.64
CA ILE A 447 9.31 16.11 -3.34
C ILE A 447 9.57 17.32 -2.44
N THR A 448 10.83 17.59 -2.14
CA THR A 448 11.25 18.67 -1.26
C THR A 448 12.29 19.57 -1.91
N LYS A 449 12.24 20.86 -1.58
CA LYS A 449 13.24 21.84 -2.00
C LYS A 449 14.33 21.96 -0.94
N VAL A 450 15.49 21.34 -1.20
CA VAL A 450 16.67 21.53 -0.35
C VAL A 450 17.38 22.82 -0.74
N PHE A 451 17.68 23.68 0.24
CA PHE A 451 18.51 24.86 0.03
C PHE A 451 20.00 24.45 0.09
N PRO A 452 20.77 24.61 -0.99
CA PRO A 452 22.20 24.31 -0.97
C PRO A 452 22.94 25.30 -0.08
N VAL A 453 23.84 24.79 0.78
CA VAL A 453 24.73 25.63 1.58
C VAL A 453 26.14 25.41 1.06
N ILE A 454 26.68 26.44 0.38
CA ILE A 454 28.01 26.36 -0.23
C ILE A 454 29.06 26.64 0.84
N HIS A 455 29.91 25.66 1.14
CA HIS A 455 31.02 25.79 2.08
C HIS A 455 32.36 25.86 1.35
N MET A 456 33.34 26.57 1.92
CA MET A 456 34.70 26.54 1.41
C MET A 456 35.43 25.24 1.83
N TRP A 457 36.33 24.77 0.97
CA TRP A 457 37.01 23.45 1.04
C TRP A 457 37.77 23.18 2.36
N GLY A 458 37.99 24.18 3.21
CA GLY A 458 38.73 24.05 4.47
C GLY A 458 37.95 23.40 5.63
N GLU A 459 36.62 23.47 5.66
CA GLU A 459 35.88 23.31 6.93
C GLU A 459 35.18 21.96 7.15
N HIS A 460 34.96 21.14 6.11
CA HIS A 460 34.15 19.91 6.20
C HIS A 460 34.79 18.67 5.59
N SER A 461 34.21 17.51 5.90
CA SER A 461 34.75 16.17 5.71
C SER A 461 35.29 15.91 4.30
N LYS A 462 36.57 15.54 4.22
CA LYS A 462 37.22 15.23 2.94
C LYS A 462 36.79 13.85 2.49
N TRP A 463 36.56 13.67 1.20
CA TRP A 463 36.48 12.34 0.61
C TRP A 463 37.88 11.82 0.31
N ARG A 464 38.15 10.54 0.61
CA ARG A 464 39.37 9.83 0.21
C ARG A 464 39.04 8.90 -0.95
N ILE A 465 39.73 9.08 -2.07
CA ILE A 465 39.78 8.08 -3.13
C ILE A 465 40.76 6.98 -2.69
N ALA A 466 40.28 5.76 -2.53
CA ALA A 466 41.15 4.59 -2.43
C ALA A 466 41.56 4.15 -3.84
N GLN A 467 42.86 4.09 -4.13
CA GLN A 467 43.33 3.57 -5.42
C GLN A 467 43.27 2.03 -5.41
N GLY A 468 42.41 1.49 -6.28
CA GLY A 468 42.19 0.06 -6.50
C GLY A 468 41.61 -0.19 -7.90
N LYS A 469 41.13 -1.41 -8.17
CA LYS A 469 40.54 -1.76 -9.49
C LYS A 469 39.26 -0.99 -9.83
N SER A 470 38.60 -0.41 -8.84
CA SER A 470 37.61 0.66 -8.98
C SER A 470 38.02 1.79 -8.03
N ALA A 471 37.95 3.03 -8.51
CA ALA A 471 38.14 4.21 -7.67
C ALA A 471 36.82 4.51 -6.96
N PHE A 472 36.76 4.29 -5.65
CA PHE A 472 35.59 4.62 -4.83
C PHE A 472 35.91 5.72 -3.83
N TRP A 473 34.92 6.58 -3.61
CA TRP A 473 34.99 7.72 -2.71
C TRP A 473 34.50 7.28 -1.33
N THR A 474 35.29 7.54 -0.28
CA THR A 474 34.90 7.30 1.12
C THR A 474 34.98 8.58 1.95
N PRO A 475 33.97 8.92 2.78
CA PRO A 475 34.04 10.11 3.63
C PRO A 475 35.04 9.89 4.79
N GLN A 476 35.83 10.92 5.15
CA GLN A 476 36.80 10.82 6.24
C GLN A 476 36.19 10.81 7.65
N SER A 477 34.90 11.14 7.83
CA SER A 477 34.22 11.09 9.13
C SER A 477 32.85 10.44 9.01
N THR A 478 32.43 9.77 10.08
CA THR A 478 31.09 9.19 10.26
C THR A 478 30.08 10.18 10.87
N GLU A 479 30.55 11.35 11.29
CA GLU A 479 29.72 12.48 11.72
C GLU A 479 29.93 13.65 10.74
N GLY A 480 28.84 14.16 10.15
CA GLY A 480 28.87 15.26 9.18
C GLY A 480 27.71 15.24 8.18
N ASN A 481 27.46 16.36 7.50
CA ASN A 481 26.50 16.44 6.40
C ASN A 481 27.02 15.73 5.14
N VAL A 482 26.13 15.20 4.31
CA VAL A 482 26.48 14.63 2.99
C VAL A 482 27.03 15.72 2.08
N THR A 483 28.27 15.56 1.61
CA THR A 483 28.99 16.54 0.77
C THR A 483 29.09 16.02 -0.66
N GLY A 484 28.64 16.79 -1.64
CA GLY A 484 28.72 16.47 -3.07
C GLY A 484 29.74 17.33 -3.83
N ILE A 485 29.97 17.02 -5.11
CA ILE A 485 30.84 17.79 -5.99
C ILE A 485 30.04 18.94 -6.65
N ASP A 486 30.67 20.09 -6.83
CA ASP A 486 30.13 21.30 -7.43
C ASP A 486 30.64 21.48 -8.87
N PHE A 487 29.69 21.71 -9.79
CA PHE A 487 29.95 21.99 -11.20
C PHE A 487 29.64 23.46 -11.59
N SER A 488 29.49 24.37 -10.63
CA SER A 488 29.19 25.80 -10.86
C SER A 488 30.19 26.54 -11.76
N SER A 489 31.42 26.02 -11.89
CA SER A 489 32.45 26.48 -12.82
C SER A 489 32.09 26.30 -14.31
N TYR A 490 31.05 25.52 -14.64
CA TYR A 490 30.55 25.32 -16.01
C TYR A 490 29.82 26.55 -16.60
N SER A 491 29.69 27.64 -15.85
CA SER A 491 29.01 28.88 -16.26
C SER A 491 29.85 29.81 -17.17
N LEU A 492 31.13 29.51 -17.40
CA LEU A 492 32.07 30.41 -18.10
C LEU A 492 32.25 30.13 -19.61
N ILE A 493 31.46 29.25 -20.21
CA ILE A 493 31.47 29.03 -21.67
C ILE A 493 30.25 29.72 -22.31
N SER A 494 30.56 30.64 -23.22
CA SER A 494 29.73 31.74 -23.74
C SER A 494 28.34 31.39 -24.29
N ASN A 495 27.43 32.36 -24.12
CA ASN A 495 26.15 32.53 -24.84
C ASN A 495 24.99 31.57 -24.52
N ALA A 496 24.76 31.31 -23.22
CA ALA A 496 23.46 30.85 -22.73
C ALA A 496 22.86 31.87 -21.73
N PRO A 497 21.51 31.99 -21.61
CA PRO A 497 20.88 33.01 -20.77
C PRO A 497 21.15 32.84 -19.27
N LYS A 498 20.94 33.92 -18.50
CA LYS A 498 21.15 33.98 -17.05
C LYS A 498 20.10 33.20 -16.24
N GLU A 499 20.10 31.86 -16.31
CA GLU A 499 19.35 30.98 -15.39
C GLU A 499 19.81 29.53 -15.54
N ILE A 500 20.90 29.14 -14.86
CA ILE A 500 21.60 27.86 -15.09
C ILE A 500 22.09 27.28 -13.75
N ASN A 501 21.28 26.45 -13.06
CA ASN A 501 21.77 25.37 -12.18
C ASN A 501 20.75 24.24 -11.82
N PRO A 502 20.68 23.13 -12.58
CA PRO A 502 20.09 21.86 -12.10
C PRO A 502 20.90 20.61 -12.54
N LEU A 503 22.11 20.33 -12.05
CA LEU A 503 22.94 21.09 -11.11
C LEU A 503 24.44 21.24 -11.56
N THR A 504 24.82 21.52 -12.82
CA THR A 504 24.07 21.95 -14.01
C THR A 504 24.52 21.16 -15.25
N LEU A 505 23.72 20.59 -16.15
CA LEU A 505 22.28 20.31 -16.25
C LEU A 505 22.15 18.83 -16.67
N TRP A 506 21.62 17.93 -15.84
CA TRP A 506 21.96 16.48 -15.70
C TRP A 506 23.08 16.10 -14.73
N CYS A 507 24.37 16.35 -14.98
CA CYS A 507 24.97 17.64 -15.27
C CYS A 507 25.86 17.83 -16.54
N ARG A 508 25.63 17.12 -17.65
CA ARG A 508 25.40 17.69 -19.02
C ARG A 508 25.62 16.67 -20.11
N LYS A 509 24.52 16.33 -20.80
CA LYS A 509 24.16 14.92 -21.02
C LYS A 509 24.08 14.21 -19.65
N GLU A 510 23.28 13.19 -19.41
CA GLU A 510 23.30 11.89 -20.06
C GLU A 510 24.76 11.37 -20.31
N LEU A 511 25.81 11.97 -19.71
CA LEU A 511 27.16 12.22 -20.28
C LEU A 511 27.65 11.25 -21.42
N PHE A 512 27.39 11.59 -22.71
CA PHE A 512 28.30 11.19 -23.81
C PHE A 512 29.47 12.19 -23.69
N ALA A 513 30.69 11.79 -23.35
CA ALA A 513 31.60 10.90 -24.07
C ALA A 513 32.17 11.56 -25.35
N PRO A 514 33.49 11.43 -25.63
CA PRO A 514 34.51 10.68 -24.88
C PRO A 514 35.23 11.51 -23.80
N ILE A 515 36.08 10.81 -23.05
CA ILE A 515 36.98 11.28 -21.98
C ILE A 515 37.68 12.61 -22.31
N ALA A 516 37.55 13.60 -21.42
CA ALA A 516 38.52 14.68 -21.26
C ALA A 516 38.68 15.03 -19.77
N THR A 517 39.92 15.26 -19.35
CA THR A 517 40.34 15.50 -17.95
C THR A 517 39.99 16.89 -17.42
N TYR A 518 40.28 17.12 -16.13
CA TYR A 518 40.45 18.39 -15.39
C TYR A 518 39.33 18.79 -14.39
N LYS A 519 39.55 19.89 -13.65
CA LYS A 519 39.53 19.95 -12.15
C LYS A 519 38.20 20.31 -11.45
N GLU A 520 38.07 19.86 -10.19
CA GLU A 520 36.86 19.81 -9.33
C GLU A 520 36.76 20.92 -8.25
N ARG A 521 35.54 21.17 -7.71
CA ARG A 521 35.20 21.88 -6.44
C ARG A 521 33.95 21.23 -5.79
N ASN A 522 33.51 21.62 -4.58
CA ASN A 522 32.46 20.89 -3.80
C ASN A 522 31.28 21.77 -3.31
N ILE A 523 30.09 21.16 -3.14
CA ILE A 523 28.85 21.73 -2.57
C ILE A 523 28.38 20.87 -1.38
N THR A 524 27.76 21.49 -0.36
CA THR A 524 27.08 20.76 0.72
C THR A 524 25.57 20.94 0.61
N LEU A 525 24.81 19.86 0.78
CA LEU A 525 23.36 19.93 0.94
C LEU A 525 23.05 19.84 2.43
N LYS A 526 22.30 20.83 2.95
CA LYS A 526 21.88 20.87 4.35
C LYS A 526 20.38 20.64 4.43
N ASN A 527 19.97 19.57 5.10
CA ASN A 527 18.56 19.39 5.41
C ASN A 527 18.15 20.38 6.51
N THR A 528 17.18 21.25 6.24
CA THR A 528 16.73 22.28 7.20
C THR A 528 15.44 21.85 7.89
N LYS A 529 15.63 21.00 8.91
CA LYS A 529 14.64 20.37 9.82
C LYS A 529 13.89 19.18 9.23
#